data_AF-A0A1H2KQ53-F1
#
_entry.id   AF-A0A1H2KQ53-F1
#
_cell.length_a   1.000
_cell.length_b   1.000
_cell.length_c   1.000
_cell.angle_alpha   90.00
_cell.angle_beta   90.00
_cell.angle_gamma   90.00
#
_symmetry.space_group_name_H-M   'P 1'
#
loop_
_entity.id
_entity.type
_entity.pdbx_description
1 polymer ?
#
loop_
_entity_poly.entity_id
_entity_poly.type
_entity_poly.pdbx_seq_one_letter_code
_entity_poly.pdbx_strand_id
1 'polypeptide(L)'
;MPANDEGRRRVPALERLSNKGVAESIRPTACEEWRAIPGYAGVYEASNLGRIRSLDRTMVSTNGRTTHRTGQLISPARDSAGHLVVSLYGRDHSKRSARVHRLVLAAFIGPCPAGHEALHRNSRADDNRLVNLTWGTRVDLGRLTVENGRHPLASRAHCAHGHRYSPDNTRIVQRSNGRTARVCRACRTIRDRRPQS
;
A
#
# COMPACT_ATOMS: atom_id res chain seq x y z
N MET A 1 -59.27 63.05 18.72
CA MET A 1 -58.38 64.21 18.95
C MET A 1 -58.21 64.35 20.45
N PRO A 2 -56.99 64.49 21.04
CA PRO A 2 -55.61 64.44 20.50
C PRO A 2 -54.91 63.11 20.88
N ALA A 3 -53.87 62.57 20.23
CA ALA A 3 -52.57 63.08 19.72
C ALA A 3 -51.49 63.24 20.81
N ASN A 4 -50.50 62.34 20.77
CA ASN A 4 -49.03 62.52 20.96
C ASN A 4 -48.40 61.39 21.77
N ASP A 5 -47.10 61.11 21.70
CA ASP A 5 -46.08 61.01 20.65
C ASP A 5 -44.81 60.55 21.41
N GLU A 6 -43.94 59.83 20.71
CA GLU A 6 -42.53 59.52 21.00
C GLU A 6 -42.11 58.75 22.28
N GLY A 7 -41.42 57.63 22.05
CA GLY A 7 -40.76 56.87 23.12
C GLY A 7 -39.81 55.78 22.62
N ARG A 8 -38.95 56.12 21.67
CA ARG A 8 -37.89 55.29 21.07
C ARG A 8 -37.02 54.60 22.14
N ARG A 9 -37.06 53.26 22.26
CA ARG A 9 -35.97 52.49 22.88
C ARG A 9 -35.57 51.29 22.03
N ARG A 10 -34.32 51.39 21.55
CA ARG A 10 -33.56 50.37 20.84
C ARG A 10 -33.48 49.09 21.68
N VAL A 11 -33.75 47.95 21.07
CA VAL A 11 -33.37 46.64 21.61
C VAL A 11 -31.96 46.30 21.10
N PRO A 12 -30.94 46.17 21.97
CA PRO A 12 -29.64 45.67 21.55
C PRO A 12 -29.47 44.18 21.88
N ALA A 13 -28.65 43.55 21.03
CA ALA A 13 -27.82 42.39 21.31
C ALA A 13 -28.52 41.07 21.71
N LEU A 14 -28.82 40.29 20.66
CA LEU A 14 -28.76 38.83 20.71
C LEU A 14 -27.33 38.40 21.08
N GLU A 15 -27.11 38.00 22.33
CA GLU A 15 -25.97 37.16 22.70
C GLU A 15 -26.28 36.35 23.96
N ARG A 16 -26.27 35.01 23.81
CA ARG A 16 -25.72 34.04 24.77
C ARG A 16 -25.77 32.63 24.16
N LEU A 17 -24.74 32.37 23.36
CA LEU A 17 -23.88 31.19 23.41
C LEU A 17 -24.51 29.90 23.98
N SER A 18 -24.82 28.96 23.09
CA SER A 18 -24.61 27.54 23.39
C SER A 18 -23.74 26.95 22.31
N ASN A 19 -22.43 27.11 22.54
CA ASN A 19 -21.36 26.58 21.73
C ASN A 19 -21.22 25.08 22.08
N LYS A 20 -22.02 24.22 21.45
CA LYS A 20 -21.71 22.78 21.38
C LYS A 20 -21.13 22.52 20.00
N GLY A 21 -19.84 22.83 19.89
CA GLY A 21 -18.99 22.44 18.80
C GLY A 21 -18.96 20.93 18.69
N VAL A 22 -19.83 20.38 17.87
CA VAL A 22 -19.50 19.16 17.13
C VAL A 22 -18.65 19.67 15.97
N ALA A 23 -17.35 19.84 16.23
CA ALA A 23 -16.37 19.81 15.16
C ALA A 23 -16.35 18.36 14.66
N GLU A 24 -17.38 18.02 13.89
CA GLU A 24 -17.41 16.81 13.11
C GLU A 24 -16.33 17.02 12.06
N SER A 25 -15.16 16.47 12.40
CA SER A 25 -13.97 16.43 11.58
C SER A 25 -14.38 16.11 10.15
N ILE A 26 -14.38 17.13 9.30
CA ILE A 26 -14.38 16.96 7.85
C ILE A 26 -13.07 16.24 7.58
N ARG A 27 -13.10 14.91 7.59
CA ARG A 27 -12.02 14.10 7.05
C ARG A 27 -11.87 14.60 5.63
N PRO A 28 -10.71 15.16 5.21
CA PRO A 28 -10.54 15.53 3.83
C PRO A 28 -10.78 14.25 3.02
N THR A 29 -11.82 14.26 2.20
CA THR A 29 -12.00 13.25 1.15
C THR A 29 -10.71 13.25 0.36
N ALA A 30 -9.94 12.16 0.50
CA ALA A 30 -8.56 12.05 0.07
C ALA A 30 -8.38 12.57 -1.37
N CYS A 31 -7.94 13.83 -1.50
CA CYS A 31 -7.57 14.37 -2.79
C CYS A 31 -6.39 13.54 -3.32
N GLU A 32 -6.41 13.29 -4.62
CA GLU A 32 -5.30 12.64 -5.28
C GLU A 32 -4.10 13.60 -5.28
N GLU A 33 -3.12 13.31 -4.43
CA GLU A 33 -1.87 14.06 -4.36
C GLU A 33 -0.93 13.50 -5.42
N TRP A 34 -0.24 14.36 -6.16
CA TRP A 34 0.75 14.00 -7.18
C TRP A 34 2.13 14.49 -6.76
N ARG A 35 3.14 13.63 -6.87
CA ARG A 35 4.54 13.96 -6.57
C ARG A 35 5.47 13.52 -7.69
N ALA A 36 6.52 14.31 -7.91
CA ALA A 36 7.58 13.99 -8.86
C ALA A 36 8.26 12.66 -8.50
N ILE A 37 8.47 11.82 -9.51
CA ILE A 37 9.20 10.57 -9.34
C ILE A 37 10.71 10.87 -9.31
N PRO A 38 11.45 10.46 -8.26
CA PRO A 38 12.90 10.64 -8.22
C PRO A 38 13.60 10.03 -9.45
N GLY A 39 14.54 10.78 -10.04
CA GLY A 39 15.20 10.42 -11.31
C GLY A 39 14.41 10.80 -12.58
N TYR A 40 13.16 11.24 -12.42
CA TYR A 40 12.23 11.60 -13.51
C TYR A 40 11.55 12.95 -13.30
N ALA A 41 12.12 13.80 -12.43
CA ALA A 41 11.59 15.11 -12.11
C ALA A 41 11.41 15.99 -13.37
N GLY A 42 10.23 16.60 -13.48
CA GLY A 42 9.81 17.39 -14.65
C GLY A 42 9.29 16.56 -15.83
N VAL A 43 9.22 15.23 -15.70
CA VAL A 43 8.79 14.33 -16.79
C VAL A 43 7.66 13.41 -16.35
N TYR A 44 7.72 12.88 -15.12
CA TYR A 44 6.73 11.95 -14.59
C TYR A 44 6.40 12.21 -13.13
N GLU A 45 5.15 11.94 -12.78
CA GLU A 45 4.63 12.03 -11.42
C GLU A 45 3.85 10.77 -11.04
N ALA A 46 3.87 10.45 -9.75
CA ALA A 46 3.09 9.38 -9.14
C ALA A 46 2.04 9.96 -8.20
N SER A 47 0.88 9.33 -8.13
CA SER A 47 -0.19 9.73 -7.23
C SER A 47 -0.27 8.83 -5.99
N ASN A 48 -0.81 9.38 -4.89
CA ASN A 48 -1.09 8.61 -3.67
C ASN A 48 -2.13 7.49 -3.89
N LEU A 49 -2.90 7.53 -4.99
CA LEU A 49 -3.82 6.46 -5.41
C LEU A 49 -3.17 5.39 -6.28
N GLY A 50 -1.87 5.49 -6.55
CA GLY A 50 -1.13 4.49 -7.32
C GLY A 50 -1.18 4.67 -8.82
N ARG A 51 -1.44 5.89 -9.30
CA ARG A 51 -1.44 6.25 -10.72
C ARG A 51 -0.14 6.91 -11.12
N ILE A 52 0.25 6.76 -12.39
CA ILE A 52 1.44 7.41 -12.95
C ILE A 52 1.01 8.27 -14.13
N ARG A 53 1.50 9.50 -14.20
CA ARG A 53 1.28 10.40 -15.34
C ARG A 53 2.60 10.94 -15.88
N SER A 54 2.64 11.23 -17.18
CA SER A 54 3.68 12.07 -17.76
C SER A 54 3.25 13.54 -17.73
N LEU A 55 4.23 14.43 -17.74
CA LEU A 55 4.03 15.87 -17.85
C LEU A 55 4.25 16.35 -19.29
N ASP A 56 3.70 17.53 -19.58
CA ASP A 56 3.98 18.27 -20.80
C ASP A 56 5.49 18.54 -20.89
N ARG A 57 6.08 18.21 -22.04
CA ARG A 57 7.50 18.46 -22.27
C ARG A 57 7.84 18.65 -23.73
N THR A 58 8.88 19.43 -23.96
CA THR A 58 9.48 19.62 -25.27
C THR A 58 10.73 18.77 -25.37
N MET A 59 10.84 17.96 -26.42
CA MET A 59 12.02 17.15 -26.70
C MET A 59 12.65 17.60 -28.00
N VAL A 60 13.97 17.80 -28.00
CA VAL A 60 14.76 18.07 -29.20
C VAL A 60 15.42 16.77 -29.62
N SER A 61 15.12 16.33 -30.84
CA SER A 61 15.72 15.14 -31.45
C SER A 61 17.17 15.41 -31.88
N THR A 62 17.96 14.37 -32.09
CA THR A 62 19.35 14.46 -32.58
C THR A 62 19.47 15.15 -33.94
N ASN A 63 18.42 15.15 -34.74
CA ASN A 63 18.33 15.88 -36.01
C ASN A 63 17.82 17.33 -35.86
N GLY A 64 17.79 17.89 -34.64
CA GLY A 64 17.34 19.25 -34.35
C GLY A 64 15.82 19.45 -34.35
N ARG A 65 15.02 18.41 -34.66
CA ARG A 65 13.56 18.53 -34.68
C ARG A 65 13.01 18.63 -33.26
N THR A 66 12.28 19.71 -32.99
CA THR A 66 11.57 19.90 -31.72
C THR A 66 10.21 19.21 -31.77
N THR A 67 9.84 18.47 -30.73
CA THR A 67 8.54 17.80 -30.60
C THR A 67 7.96 18.08 -29.22
N HIS A 68 6.72 18.58 -29.17
CA HIS A 68 5.96 18.71 -27.93
C HIS A 68 5.23 17.41 -27.62
N ARG A 69 5.34 16.97 -26.37
CA ARG A 69 4.65 15.80 -25.81
C ARG A 69 3.69 16.30 -24.75
N THR A 70 2.40 16.08 -24.95
CA THR A 70 1.39 16.33 -23.92
C THR A 70 1.47 15.27 -22.83
N GLY A 71 1.32 15.69 -21.58
CA GLY A 71 1.23 14.88 -20.40
C GLY A 71 -0.03 14.01 -20.43
N GLN A 72 0.12 12.74 -20.07
CA GLN A 72 -0.96 11.76 -20.14
C GLN A 72 -0.87 10.81 -18.96
N LEU A 73 -2.03 10.28 -18.56
CA LEU A 73 -2.09 9.15 -17.64
C LEU A 73 -1.52 7.91 -18.32
N ILE A 74 -0.59 7.22 -17.67
CA ILE A 74 0.10 6.07 -18.24
C ILE A 74 -0.65 4.80 -17.84
N SER A 75 -1.12 4.04 -18.82
CA SER A 75 -1.72 2.73 -18.61
C SER A 75 -0.63 1.70 -18.27
N PRO A 76 -0.65 1.10 -17.06
CA PRO A 76 0.33 0.08 -16.69
C PRO A 76 -0.01 -1.27 -17.32
N ALA A 77 1.02 -2.07 -17.58
CA ALA A 77 0.90 -3.49 -17.90
C ALA A 77 1.10 -4.34 -16.64
N ARG A 78 0.74 -5.63 -16.69
CA ARG A 78 1.01 -6.60 -15.61
C ARG A 78 2.27 -7.40 -15.93
N ASP A 79 3.16 -7.59 -14.95
CA ASP A 79 4.26 -8.54 -15.06
C ASP A 79 3.80 -9.99 -14.76
N SER A 80 4.68 -10.96 -14.96
CA SER A 80 4.40 -12.38 -14.67
C SER A 80 4.09 -12.67 -13.20
N ALA A 81 4.47 -11.78 -12.29
CA ALA A 81 4.17 -11.85 -10.87
C ALA A 81 2.90 -11.04 -10.49
N GLY A 82 2.20 -10.47 -11.47
CA GLY A 82 0.95 -9.73 -11.30
C GLY A 82 1.13 -8.26 -10.88
N HIS A 83 2.35 -7.74 -10.78
CA HIS A 83 2.60 -6.33 -10.45
C HIS A 83 2.32 -5.42 -11.63
N LEU A 84 1.82 -4.22 -11.34
CA LEU A 84 1.69 -3.18 -12.35
C LEU A 84 3.04 -2.55 -12.68
N VAL A 85 3.34 -2.43 -13.97
CA VAL A 85 4.61 -1.97 -14.53
C VAL A 85 4.36 -0.94 -15.63
N VAL A 86 5.17 0.10 -15.65
CA VAL A 86 5.16 1.17 -16.66
C VAL A 86 6.52 1.29 -17.33
N SER A 87 6.53 1.75 -18.58
CA SER A 87 7.76 2.11 -19.28
C SER A 87 8.00 3.61 -19.15
N LEU A 88 9.11 4.00 -18.53
CA LEU A 88 9.53 5.40 -18.38
C LEU A 88 10.73 5.67 -19.27
N TYR A 89 10.79 6.87 -19.83
CA TYR A 89 11.91 7.32 -20.64
C TYR A 89 12.78 8.29 -19.84
N GLY A 90 14.07 7.97 -19.71
CA GLY A 90 15.06 8.87 -19.12
C GLY A 90 15.35 10.08 -20.01
N ARG A 91 16.08 11.06 -19.47
CA ARG A 91 16.56 12.23 -20.23
C ARG A 91 17.56 11.84 -21.33
N ASP A 92 18.22 10.70 -21.15
CA ASP A 92 19.11 10.05 -22.12
C ASP A 92 18.36 9.27 -23.21
N HIS A 93 17.03 9.42 -23.30
CA HIS A 93 16.15 8.63 -24.16
C HIS A 93 16.13 7.12 -23.86
N SER A 94 16.76 6.66 -22.76
CA SER A 94 16.73 5.26 -22.38
C SER A 94 15.34 4.86 -21.89
N LYS A 95 14.84 3.73 -22.39
CA LYS A 95 13.58 3.14 -21.92
C LYS A 95 13.86 2.24 -20.73
N ARG A 96 13.19 2.47 -19.60
CA ARG A 96 13.29 1.64 -18.40
C ARG A 96 11.91 1.17 -17.96
N SER A 97 11.82 -0.11 -17.65
CA SER A 97 10.62 -0.72 -17.08
C SER A 97 10.65 -0.57 -15.56
N ALA A 98 9.59 -0.02 -14.97
CA ALA A 98 9.52 0.24 -13.54
C ALA A 98 8.16 -0.18 -12.95
N ARG A 99 8.20 -0.79 -11.75
CA ARG A 99 7.02 -1.21 -11.01
C ARG A 99 6.32 -0.03 -10.34
N VAL A 100 5.00 0.10 -10.54
CA VAL A 100 4.19 1.22 -10.06
C VAL A 100 4.31 1.39 -8.54
N HIS A 101 4.18 0.33 -7.75
CA HIS A 101 4.32 0.41 -6.29
C HIS A 101 5.66 0.99 -5.83
N ARG A 102 6.76 0.69 -6.54
CA ARG A 102 8.08 1.24 -6.19
C ARG A 102 8.16 2.73 -6.51
N LEU A 103 7.57 3.15 -7.63
CA LEU A 103 7.53 4.56 -8.03
C LEU A 103 6.72 5.39 -7.02
N VAL A 104 5.58 4.87 -6.57
CA VAL A 104 4.74 5.52 -5.55
C VAL A 104 5.51 5.65 -4.24
N LEU A 105 6.10 4.57 -3.73
CA LEU A 105 6.91 4.64 -2.50
C LEU A 105 8.10 5.59 -2.64
N ALA A 106 8.79 5.57 -3.79
CA ALA A 106 9.91 6.46 -4.06
C ALA A 106 9.49 7.94 -4.04
N ALA A 107 8.33 8.28 -4.60
CA ALA A 107 7.84 9.66 -4.67
C ALA A 107 7.31 10.20 -3.33
N PHE A 108 6.72 9.36 -2.49
CA PHE A 108 6.07 9.80 -1.24
C PHE A 108 6.88 9.54 0.02
N ILE A 109 7.59 8.41 0.09
CA ILE A 109 8.38 8.01 1.27
C ILE A 109 9.87 8.26 1.03
N GLY A 110 10.34 8.03 -0.20
CA GLY A 110 11.74 8.19 -0.57
C GLY A 110 12.38 6.89 -1.07
N PRO A 111 13.71 6.90 -1.31
CA PRO A 111 14.40 5.79 -1.93
C PRO A 111 14.25 4.49 -1.12
N CYS A 112 14.27 3.37 -1.82
CA CYS A 112 14.22 2.06 -1.20
C CYS A 112 15.43 1.86 -0.27
N PRO A 113 15.23 1.67 1.04
CA PRO A 113 16.33 1.36 1.95
C PRO A 113 17.02 0.05 1.55
N ALA A 114 18.30 -0.10 1.92
CA ALA A 114 19.06 -1.32 1.65
C ALA A 114 18.38 -2.56 2.28
N GLY A 115 18.35 -3.67 1.56
CA GLY A 115 17.71 -4.91 2.01
C GLY A 115 16.17 -4.87 2.09
N HIS A 116 15.54 -3.78 1.69
CA HIS A 116 14.09 -3.65 1.68
C HIS A 116 13.48 -3.91 0.30
N GLU A 117 12.22 -4.30 0.31
CA GLU A 117 11.35 -4.43 -0.84
C GLU A 117 10.02 -3.72 -0.59
N ALA A 118 9.29 -3.44 -1.66
CA ALA A 118 7.97 -2.84 -1.54
C ALA A 118 6.96 -3.93 -1.17
N LEU A 119 6.23 -3.72 -0.10
CA LEU A 119 5.26 -4.66 0.44
C LEU A 119 3.84 -4.11 0.29
N HIS A 120 2.93 -4.99 -0.13
CA HIS A 120 1.48 -4.73 -0.14
C HIS A 120 0.86 -5.30 1.13
N ARG A 121 0.28 -4.45 1.98
CA ARG A 121 -0.35 -4.86 3.24
C ARG A 121 -1.45 -5.90 3.02
N ASN A 122 -2.26 -5.74 1.98
CA ASN A 122 -3.33 -6.68 1.62
C ASN A 122 -2.90 -7.85 0.73
N SER A 123 -1.60 -7.99 0.43
CA SER A 123 -1.07 -8.99 -0.52
C SER A 123 -1.71 -8.97 -1.92
N ARG A 124 -2.19 -7.80 -2.37
CA ARG A 124 -2.70 -7.59 -3.74
C ARG A 124 -1.72 -6.71 -4.53
N ALA A 125 -1.08 -7.29 -5.54
CA ALA A 125 -0.08 -6.62 -6.36
C ALA A 125 -0.62 -5.49 -7.26
N ASP A 126 -1.95 -5.40 -7.41
CA ASP A 126 -2.64 -4.37 -8.20
C ASP A 126 -3.14 -3.17 -7.37
N ASP A 127 -3.16 -3.28 -6.05
CA ASP A 127 -3.55 -2.19 -5.15
C ASP A 127 -2.33 -1.34 -4.78
N ASN A 128 -1.96 -0.40 -5.65
CA ASN A 128 -0.79 0.45 -5.48
C ASN A 128 -1.07 1.77 -4.76
N ARG A 129 -2.19 1.88 -4.04
CA ARG A 129 -2.47 3.06 -3.21
C ARG A 129 -1.40 3.17 -2.12
N LEU A 130 -0.89 4.37 -1.87
CA LEU A 130 0.18 4.63 -0.89
C LEU A 130 -0.14 4.03 0.48
N VAL A 131 -1.39 4.11 0.93
CA VAL A 131 -1.85 3.55 2.22
C VAL A 131 -1.68 2.03 2.34
N ASN A 132 -1.59 1.32 1.21
CA ASN A 132 -1.39 -0.12 1.15
C ASN A 132 0.09 -0.51 0.96
N LEU A 133 0.98 0.46 0.75
CA LEU A 133 2.38 0.22 0.42
C LEU A 133 3.30 0.62 1.58
N THR A 134 4.37 -0.17 1.78
CA THR A 134 5.47 0.20 2.66
C THR A 134 6.78 -0.38 2.14
N TRP A 135 7.91 0.24 2.48
CA TRP A 135 9.18 -0.48 2.45
C TRP A 135 9.23 -1.46 3.62
N GLY A 136 9.73 -2.67 3.39
CA GLY A 136 9.92 -3.66 4.45
C GLY A 136 10.88 -4.76 4.05
N THR A 137 11.26 -5.58 5.02
CA THR A 137 12.21 -6.69 4.85
C THR A 137 11.50 -7.99 4.47
N ARG A 138 12.29 -9.02 4.16
CA ARG A 138 11.76 -10.38 3.96
C ARG A 138 11.05 -10.93 5.20
N VAL A 139 11.47 -10.52 6.39
CA VAL A 139 10.83 -10.90 7.66
C VAL A 139 9.45 -10.27 7.77
N ASP A 140 9.32 -8.99 7.41
CA ASP A 140 8.05 -8.27 7.41
C ASP A 140 7.07 -8.87 6.39
N LEU A 141 7.57 -9.22 5.19
CA LEU A 141 6.77 -9.97 4.21
C LEU A 141 6.29 -11.31 4.78
N GLY A 142 7.15 -12.04 5.49
CA GLY A 142 6.78 -13.31 6.15
C GLY A 142 5.66 -13.13 7.17
N ARG A 143 5.73 -12.09 8.00
CA ARG A 143 4.67 -11.73 8.97
C ARG A 143 3.37 -11.39 8.28
N LEU A 144 3.39 -10.47 7.30
CA LEU A 144 2.21 -10.11 6.51
C LEU A 144 1.59 -11.32 5.81
N THR A 145 2.42 -12.24 5.31
CA THR A 145 1.95 -13.47 4.64
C THR A 145 1.23 -14.40 5.61
N VAL A 146 1.67 -14.47 6.87
CA VAL A 146 0.98 -15.22 7.94
C VAL A 146 -0.31 -14.51 8.33
N GLU A 147 -0.27 -13.19 8.57
CA GLU A 147 -1.43 -12.36 8.94
C GLU A 147 -2.53 -12.43 7.87
N ASN A 148 -2.16 -12.38 6.60
CA ASN A 148 -3.08 -12.52 5.48
C ASN A 148 -3.49 -13.97 5.19
N GLY A 149 -3.07 -14.93 6.01
CA GLY A 149 -3.45 -16.35 5.87
C GLY A 149 -2.88 -17.04 4.63
N ARG A 150 -1.87 -16.45 3.98
CA ARG A 150 -1.26 -16.95 2.73
C ARG A 150 -0.02 -17.80 2.95
N HIS A 151 0.48 -17.90 4.19
CA HIS A 151 1.70 -18.65 4.47
C HIS A 151 1.46 -20.17 4.32
N PRO A 152 2.07 -20.86 3.33
CA PRO A 152 1.65 -22.22 2.93
C PRO A 152 1.66 -23.24 4.07
N LEU A 153 2.66 -23.14 4.97
CA LEU A 153 2.75 -24.04 6.11
C LEU A 153 1.80 -23.67 7.24
N ALA A 154 1.45 -22.39 7.38
CA ALA A 154 0.55 -21.94 8.45
C ALA A 154 -0.90 -22.19 8.05
N SER A 155 -1.25 -21.91 6.78
CA SER A 155 -2.59 -22.10 6.21
C SER A 155 -2.97 -23.57 6.01
N ARG A 156 -1.99 -24.48 5.96
CA ARG A 156 -2.25 -25.91 5.80
C ARG A 156 -3.09 -26.45 6.97
N ALA A 157 -4.29 -26.93 6.66
CA ALA A 157 -5.27 -27.43 7.65
C ALA A 157 -5.02 -28.89 8.09
N HIS A 158 -4.35 -29.70 7.26
CA HIS A 158 -4.10 -31.11 7.54
C HIS A 158 -2.62 -31.48 7.40
N CYS A 159 -2.14 -32.41 8.22
CA CYS A 159 -0.79 -32.96 8.10
C CYS A 159 -0.62 -33.82 6.84
N ALA A 160 0.58 -34.35 6.60
CA ALA A 160 0.85 -35.23 5.46
C ALA A 160 0.00 -36.53 5.46
N HIS A 161 -0.45 -36.97 6.63
CA HIS A 161 -1.30 -38.16 6.81
C HIS A 161 -2.79 -37.84 6.94
N GLY A 162 -3.22 -36.63 6.57
CA GLY A 162 -4.64 -36.25 6.59
C GLY A 162 -5.22 -35.86 7.96
N HIS A 163 -4.49 -35.99 9.08
CA HIS A 163 -4.99 -35.51 10.37
C HIS A 163 -5.08 -33.98 10.42
N ARG A 164 -6.20 -33.45 10.92
CA ARG A 164 -6.46 -32.01 11.05
C ARG A 164 -5.57 -31.37 12.11
N TYR A 165 -5.01 -30.20 11.81
CA TYR A 165 -4.36 -29.36 12.81
C TYR A 165 -5.43 -28.63 13.66
N SER A 166 -5.44 -28.92 14.95
CA SER A 166 -6.23 -28.24 15.99
C SER A 166 -5.34 -27.95 17.20
N PRO A 167 -5.75 -27.14 18.19
CA PRO A 167 -4.97 -26.96 19.42
C PRO A 167 -4.57 -28.29 20.09
N ASP A 168 -5.46 -29.28 20.07
CA ASP A 168 -5.23 -30.60 20.66
C ASP A 168 -4.31 -31.48 19.83
N ASN A 169 -4.42 -31.44 18.51
CA ASN A 169 -3.62 -32.28 17.61
C ASN A 169 -2.34 -31.60 17.10
N THR A 170 -2.09 -30.35 17.49
CA THR A 170 -0.94 -29.57 17.07
C THR A 170 0.04 -29.39 18.22
N ARG A 171 1.33 -29.56 17.92
CA ARG A 171 2.42 -29.15 18.81
C ARG A 171 3.46 -28.39 18.01
N ILE A 172 3.92 -27.28 18.54
CA ILE A 172 5.03 -26.51 17.98
C ILE A 172 6.31 -26.95 18.70
N VAL A 173 7.34 -27.34 17.95
CA VAL A 173 8.63 -27.82 18.48
C VAL A 173 9.78 -27.03 17.89
N GLN A 174 10.82 -26.76 18.69
CA GLN A 174 12.10 -26.25 18.18
C GLN A 174 12.97 -27.42 17.73
N ARG A 175 13.53 -27.35 16.53
CA ARG A 175 14.50 -28.32 16.01
C ARG A 175 15.91 -27.93 16.44
N SER A 176 16.85 -28.87 16.33
CA SER A 176 18.27 -28.65 16.64
C SER A 176 18.92 -27.51 15.84
N ASN A 177 18.39 -27.21 14.65
CA ASN A 177 18.84 -26.09 13.82
C ASN A 177 18.20 -24.74 14.20
N GLY A 178 17.57 -24.63 15.37
CA GLY A 178 16.90 -23.42 15.86
C GLY A 178 15.60 -23.07 15.14
N ARG A 179 15.18 -23.85 14.13
CA ARG A 179 13.92 -23.61 13.42
C ARG A 179 12.76 -24.26 14.16
N THR A 180 11.63 -23.57 14.18
CA THR A 180 10.40 -24.08 14.74
C THR A 180 9.61 -24.87 13.69
N ALA A 181 9.00 -25.99 14.11
CA ALA A 181 8.18 -26.83 13.25
C ALA A 181 6.87 -27.20 13.92
N ARG A 182 5.81 -27.30 13.12
CA ARG A 182 4.52 -27.84 13.53
C ARG A 182 4.52 -29.36 13.39
N VAL A 183 4.16 -30.06 14.46
CA VAL A 183 4.09 -31.53 14.53
C VAL A 183 2.67 -31.97 14.86
N CYS A 184 2.21 -33.00 14.16
CA CYS A 184 0.93 -33.65 14.39
C CYS A 184 1.04 -34.67 15.53
N ARG A 185 0.22 -34.53 16.58
CA ARG A 185 0.24 -35.44 17.73
C ARG A 185 -0.25 -36.84 17.34
N ALA A 186 -1.31 -36.95 16.54
CA ALA A 186 -1.82 -38.23 16.05
C ALA A 186 -0.77 -39.04 15.29
N CYS A 187 -0.01 -38.40 14.39
CA CYS A 187 1.09 -39.06 13.66
C CYS A 187 2.18 -39.57 14.60
N ARG A 188 2.52 -38.77 15.62
CA ARG A 188 3.52 -39.17 16.61
C ARG A 188 3.05 -40.40 17.39
N THR A 189 1.80 -40.40 17.88
CA THR A 189 1.22 -41.54 18.59
C THR A 189 1.23 -42.82 17.73
N ILE A 190 0.89 -42.72 16.44
CA ILE A 190 0.93 -43.87 15.51
C ILE A 190 2.35 -44.42 15.37
N ARG A 191 3.34 -43.53 15.23
CA ARG A 191 4.75 -43.94 15.10
C ARG A 191 5.27 -44.59 16.38
N ASP A 192 4.98 -44.00 17.53
CA ASP A 192 5.46 -44.46 18.84
C ASP A 192 4.83 -45.82 19.24
N ARG A 193 3.69 -46.20 18.62
CA ARG A 193 3.04 -47.51 18.79
C ARG A 193 3.51 -48.59 17.82
N ARG A 194 4.38 -48.28 16.83
CA ARG A 194 4.91 -49.32 15.92
C ARG A 194 5.97 -50.14 16.67
N PRO A 195 5.86 -51.49 16.68
CA PRO A 195 6.94 -52.32 17.21
C PRO A 195 8.20 -52.09 16.38
N GLN A 196 9.35 -51.96 17.05
CA GLN A 196 10.65 -51.89 16.38
C GLN A 196 10.93 -53.30 15.84
N SER A 197 10.91 -53.44 14.51
CA SER A 197 11.34 -54.63 13.78
C SER A 197 12.85 -54.71 13.73
#